data_AF-A0AAW0K184-F1
#
_entry.id   AF-A0AAW0K184-F1
#
_cell.length_a   1.000
_cell.length_b   1.000
_cell.length_c   1.000
_cell.angle_alpha   90.00
_cell.angle_beta   90.00
_cell.angle_gamma   90.00
#
_symmetry.space_group_name_H-M   'P 1'
#
loop_
_entity.id
_entity.type
_entity.pdbx_description
1 polymer ?
#
loop_
_entity_poly.entity_id
_entity_poly.type
_entity_poly.pdbx_seq_one_letter_code
_entity_poly.pdbx_strand_id
1 'polypeptide(L)' 'MIERSMTPDSGILSEVFVGLCQGGKSQLAKMLYSEMEARHIMPAGFEISKTINFDAENENKASGDNW' A
#
# COMPACT_ATOMS: atom_id res chain seq x y z
N MET A 1 -2.56 -3.94 -14.18
CA MET A 1 -2.14 -5.24 -13.63
C MET A 1 -3.26 -5.87 -12.82
N ILE A 2 -3.70 -5.23 -11.74
CA ILE A 2 -4.80 -5.72 -10.89
C ILE A 2 -6.15 -5.85 -11.64
N GLU A 3 -6.49 -4.91 -12.53
CA GLU A 3 -7.72 -4.97 -13.34
C GLU A 3 -7.77 -6.09 -14.39
N ARG A 4 -6.61 -6.67 -14.76
CA ARG A 4 -6.54 -7.80 -15.72
C ARG A 4 -6.34 -9.14 -15.01
N SER A 5 -6.59 -9.21 -13.70
CA SER A 5 -6.35 -10.41 -12.88
C SER A 5 -4.90 -10.92 -12.95
N MET A 6 -3.95 -10.05 -13.26
CA MET A 6 -2.53 -10.38 -13.20
C MET A 6 -1.99 -9.94 -11.85
N THR A 7 -1.83 -10.92 -10.97
CA THR A 7 -1.15 -10.75 -9.69
C THR A 7 0.36 -10.70 -9.95
N PRO A 8 1.06 -9.57 -9.68
CA PRO A 8 2.52 -9.56 -9.73
C PRO A 8 3.08 -10.59 -8.74
N ASP A 9 4.27 -11.13 -9.02
CA ASP A 9 4.97 -11.91 -7.99
C ASP A 9 5.34 -11.02 -6.79
N SER A 10 5.67 -11.67 -5.67
CA SER A 10 5.97 -10.98 -4.42
C SER A 10 7.17 -10.04 -4.53
N GLY A 11 8.16 -10.34 -5.38
CA GLY A 11 9.33 -9.48 -5.61
C GLY A 11 8.96 -8.19 -6.31
N ILE A 12 8.24 -8.28 -7.44
CA ILE A 12 7.72 -7.11 -8.16
C ILE A 12 6.84 -6.27 -7.24
N LEU A 13 5.97 -6.91 -6.46
CA LEU A 13 5.10 -6.17 -5.56
C LEU A 13 5.91 -5.44 -4.48
N SER A 14 6.93 -6.08 -3.88
CA SER A 14 7.81 -5.43 -2.92
C SER A 14 8.53 -4.21 -3.51
N GLU A 15 9.04 -4.30 -4.74
CA GLU A 15 9.66 -3.15 -5.43
C GLU A 15 8.68 -2.00 -5.66
N VAL A 16 7.44 -2.30 -6.06
CA VAL A 16 6.39 -1.29 -6.22
C VAL A 16 6.10 -0.58 -4.90
N PHE A 17 5.96 -1.32 -3.81
CA PHE A 17 5.72 -0.76 -2.48
C PHE A 17 6.88 0.12 -2.00
N VAL A 18 8.12 -0.37 -2.14
CA VAL A 18 9.32 0.40 -1.80
C VAL A 18 9.39 1.67 -2.63
N GLY A 19 9.19 1.59 -3.94
CA GLY A 19 9.23 2.75 -4.83
C GLY A 19 8.14 3.78 -4.53
N LEU A 20 6.93 3.34 -4.19
CA LEU A 20 5.85 4.23 -3.75
C LEU A 20 6.22 4.96 -2.45
N CYS A 21 6.75 4.25 -1.45
CA CYS A 21 7.12 4.85 -0.18
C CYS A 21 8.34 5.78 -0.29
N GLN A 22 9.39 5.38 -1.03
CA GLN A 22 10.53 6.25 -1.32
C GLN A 22 10.13 7.51 -2.09
N GLY A 23 9.09 7.41 -2.93
CA GLY A 23 8.49 8.54 -3.63
C GLY A 23 7.52 9.40 -2.80
N GLY A 24 7.41 9.17 -1.48
CA GLY A 24 6.48 9.89 -0.59
C GLY A 24 5.00 9.54 -0.80
N LYS A 25 4.71 8.49 -1.58
CA LYS A 25 3.35 8.05 -1.95
C LYS A 25 2.87 6.90 -1.04
N SER A 26 3.18 6.97 0.25
CA SER A 26 2.83 5.93 1.23
C SER A 26 1.32 5.66 1.31
N GLN A 27 0.47 6.68 1.10
CA GLN A 27 -0.98 6.48 1.06
C GLN A 27 -1.44 5.69 -0.17
N LEU A 28 -0.80 5.87 -1.34
CA LEU A 28 -1.06 5.03 -2.52
C LEU A 28 -0.64 3.57 -2.26
N ALA A 29 0.48 3.36 -1.57
CA ALA A 29 0.91 2.03 -1.16
C ALA A 29 -0.12 1.38 -0.22
N LYS A 30 -0.66 2.11 0.77
CA LYS A 30 -1.74 1.62 1.66
C LYS A 30 -2.98 1.22 0.86
N MET A 31 -3.43 2.08 -0.06
CA MET A 31 -4.61 1.77 -0.88
C MET A 31 -4.40 0.56 -1.78
N LEU A 32 -3.21 0.41 -2.38
CA LEU A 32 -2.88 -0.78 -3.16
C LEU A 32 -2.92 -2.05 -2.30
N TYR A 33 -2.37 -2.01 -1.08
CA TYR A 33 -2.43 -3.14 -0.15
C TYR A 33 -3.87 -3.54 0.17
N SER A 34 -4.68 -2.56 0.60
CA SER A 34 -6.09 -2.80 0.96
C SER A 34 -6.89 -3.36 -0.22
N GLU A 35 -6.64 -2.89 -1.44
CA GLU A 35 -7.32 -3.40 -2.63
C GLU A 35 -6.95 -4.87 -2.92
N MET A 36 -5.67 -5.22 -2.77
CA MET A 36 -5.20 -6.59 -2.98
C MET A 36 -5.71 -7.56 -1.92
N GLU A 37 -5.78 -7.10 -0.67
CA GLU A 37 -6.39 -7.84 0.45
C GLU A 37 -7.88 -8.05 0.22
N ALA A 38 -8.63 -7.00 -0.14
CA ALA A 38 -10.07 -7.07 -0.41
C ALA A 38 -10.42 -8.00 -1.58
N ARG A 39 -9.52 -8.11 -2.56
CA ARG A 39 -9.67 -9.04 -3.70
C ARG A 39 -9.11 -10.44 -3.43
N HIS A 40 -8.49 -10.68 -2.28
CA HIS A 40 -7.81 -11.94 -1.95
C HIS A 40 -6.78 -12.38 -2.99
N ILE A 41 -6.05 -11.43 -3.59
CA ILE A 41 -5.05 -11.68 -4.63
C ILE A 41 -3.61 -11.46 -4.13
N MET A 42 -3.39 -11.64 -2.83
CA MET A 42 -2.06 -11.44 -2.27
C MET A 42 -1.08 -12.51 -2.77
N PRO A 43 0.10 -12.13 -3.30
CA PRO A 43 1.08 -13.12 -3.74
C PRO A 43 1.60 -13.93 -2.55
N ALA A 44 1.80 -15.23 -2.75
CA ALA A 44 2.41 -16.08 -1.74
C ALA A 44 3.81 -15.55 -1.35
N GLY A 45 4.08 -15.45 -0.05
CA GLY A 45 5.35 -14.97 0.48
C GLY A 45 5.55 -13.45 0.42
N PHE A 46 4.53 -12.66 0.06
CA PHE A 46 4.60 -11.22 0.24
C PHE A 46 4.42 -10.83 1.72
N GLU A 47 5.41 -10.12 2.26
CA GLU A 47 5.39 -9.61 3.63
C GLU A 47 5.50 -8.09 3.63
N ILE A 48 4.42 -7.41 4.00
CA ILE A 48 4.39 -5.94 4.00
C ILE A 48 5.28 -5.33 5.08
N SER A 49 5.33 -5.96 6.26
CA SER A 49 6.16 -5.55 7.39
C SER A 49 7.65 -5.55 7.06
N LYS A 50 8.09 -6.43 6.15
CA LYS A 50 9.45 -6.50 5.65
C LYS A 50 9.75 -5.45 4.59
N THR A 51 8.71 -4.97 3.92
CA THR A 51 8.80 -4.08 2.76
C THR A 51 8.74 -2.61 3.19
N ILE A 52 7.96 -2.28 4.22
CA ILE A 52 7.73 -0.91 4.70
C ILE A 52 7.23 -0.90 6.13
N ASN A 53 7.83 -0.04 6.97
CA ASN A 53 7.20 0.40 8.21
C ASN A 53 6.07 1.36 7.83
N PHE A 54 4.86 0.83 7.66
CA PHE A 54 3.67 1.66 7.76
C PHE A 54 3.54 2.09 9.22
N ASP A 55 4.32 3.09 9.63
CA ASP A 55 3.90 3.82 10.81
C ASP A 55 2.47 4.31 10.55
N ALA A 56 1.65 4.16 11.58
CA ALA A 56 0.27 4.59 11.60
C ALA A 56 0.25 6.13 11.58
N GLU A 57 0.64 6.73 10.46
CA GLU A 57 0.56 8.17 10.30
C GLU A 57 -0.90 8.59 10.40
N ASN A 58 -1.08 9.46 11.40
CA ASN A 58 -2.29 9.93 12.00
C ASN A 58 -3.40 10.30 11.00
N GLU A 59 -4.62 10.10 11.47
CA GLU A 59 -5.79 10.84 11.00
C GLU A 59 -5.47 12.34 11.13
N ASN A 60 -5.10 12.98 10.02
CA ASN A 60 -5.17 14.43 9.93
C ASN A 60 -6.64 14.79 10.03
N LYS A 61 -7.07 15.06 11.26
CA LYS A 61 -8.37 15.63 11.60
C LYS A 61 -8.43 17.01 10.96
N ALA A 62 -8.88 17.06 9.71
CA ALA A 62 -9.39 18.27 9.11
C ALA A 62 -10.65 18.67 9.90
N SER A 63 -10.45 19.41 11.00
CA SER A 63 -11.51 20.15 11.68
C SER A 63 -11.10 21.60 11.65
N GLY A 64 -11.10 22.16 10.44
CA GLY A 64 -11.30 23.60 10.30
C GLY A 64 -12.79 23.83 10.53
N ASP A 65 -13.15 24.34 11.70
CA ASP A 65 -14.30 25.22 11.85
C ASP A 65 -13.83 26.44 12.65
N ASN A 66 -14.08 27.57 12.03
CA ASN A 66 -13.50 28.87 12.32
C ASN A 66 -14.31 29.56 13.43
N TRP A 67 -13.63 30.45 14.16
CA TRP A 67 -14.10 31.43 15.14
C TRP A 67 -15.55 31.93 15.00
#